data_AF-A0A833P0T3-F1
#
_entry.id   AF-A0A833P0T3-F1
#
_cell.length_a   1.000
_cell.length_b   1.000
_cell.length_c   1.000
_cell.angle_alpha   90.00
_cell.angle_beta   90.00
_cell.angle_gamma   90.00
#
_symmetry.space_group_name_H-M   'P 1'
#
loop_
_entity.id
_entity.type
_entity.pdbx_description
1 polymer ?
#
loop_
_entity_poly.entity_id
_entity_poly.type
_entity_poly.pdbx_seq_one_letter_code
_entity_poly.pdbx_strand_id
1 'polypeptide(L)'
;MPRPHPDGRTILGTLRLPCHAQGMRIWIIYVAAAFTELAGCFAFWVWLRNGRSMLWVTPGVLALVTFAWLLTLVPIEAAGRAYAAYGGIYVAASLLWLRFVEGVVPDRWDLSGAAICILGAAVILLGPRAA
;
A
#
# COMPACT_ATOMS: atom_id res chain seq x y z
N MET A 1 -42.13 -33.94 -6.28
CA MET A 1 -42.20 -32.49 -6.01
C MET A 1 -40.81 -31.98 -5.64
N PRO A 2 -40.15 -31.20 -6.50
CA PRO A 2 -38.89 -30.53 -6.18
C PRO A 2 -39.15 -29.25 -5.38
N ARG A 3 -38.35 -28.96 -4.35
CA ARG A 3 -38.39 -27.67 -3.64
C ARG A 3 -37.60 -26.63 -4.46
N PRO A 4 -38.10 -25.39 -4.61
CA PRO A 4 -37.33 -24.32 -5.22
C PRO A 4 -36.25 -23.84 -4.25
N HIS A 5 -34.99 -23.83 -4.70
CA HIS A 5 -33.91 -23.12 -4.04
C HIS A 5 -33.90 -21.69 -4.59
N PRO A 6 -34.10 -20.64 -3.77
CA PRO A 6 -33.79 -19.30 -4.21
C PRO A 6 -32.28 -19.17 -4.16
N ASP A 7 -31.65 -18.79 -5.28
CA ASP A 7 -30.52 -17.85 -5.30
C ASP A 7 -29.97 -17.74 -6.72
N GLY A 8 -30.48 -16.73 -7.44
CA GLY A 8 -29.94 -16.26 -8.71
C GLY A 8 -28.69 -15.38 -8.53
N ARG A 9 -27.67 -15.83 -7.79
CA ARG A 9 -26.42 -15.08 -7.55
C ARG A 9 -25.13 -15.91 -7.68
N THR A 10 -25.11 -16.95 -8.52
CA THR A 10 -24.00 -17.94 -8.49
C THR A 10 -23.19 -18.04 -9.79
N ILE A 11 -23.20 -17.03 -10.66
CA ILE A 11 -22.48 -17.11 -11.96
C ILE A 11 -21.48 -15.98 -12.24
N LEU A 12 -21.37 -14.97 -11.39
CA LEU A 12 -20.42 -13.84 -11.57
C LEU A 12 -19.36 -13.69 -10.45
N GLY A 13 -19.35 -14.57 -9.45
CA GLY A 13 -18.45 -14.50 -8.29
C GLY A 13 -17.15 -15.31 -8.40
N THR A 14 -16.94 -16.05 -9.48
CA THR A 14 -15.94 -17.14 -9.54
C THR A 14 -14.90 -17.00 -10.66
N LEU A 15 -14.67 -15.80 -11.19
CA LEU A 15 -13.35 -15.54 -11.81
C LEU A 15 -12.32 -15.25 -10.71
N ARG A 16 -12.11 -16.25 -9.82
CA ARG A 16 -10.91 -16.27 -8.97
C ARG A 16 -9.75 -16.41 -9.94
N LEU A 17 -9.16 -15.27 -10.31
CA LEU A 17 -7.90 -15.20 -11.04
C LEU A 17 -6.91 -16.20 -10.42
N PRO A 18 -6.07 -16.87 -11.22
CA PRO A 18 -5.12 -17.86 -10.73
C PRO A 18 -4.32 -17.27 -9.55
N CYS A 19 -3.98 -18.09 -8.55
CA CYS A 19 -3.30 -17.64 -7.31
C CYS A 19 -2.13 -16.67 -7.58
N HIS A 20 -1.38 -16.94 -8.66
CA HIS A 20 -0.28 -16.11 -9.14
C HIS A 20 -0.72 -14.69 -9.60
N ALA A 21 -1.85 -14.58 -10.29
CA ALA A 21 -2.42 -13.31 -10.74
C ALA A 21 -3.06 -12.51 -9.59
N GLN A 22 -3.52 -13.18 -8.53
CA GLN A 22 -3.94 -12.47 -7.31
C GLN A 22 -2.77 -11.84 -6.56
N GLY A 23 -1.66 -12.57 -6.40
CA GLY A 23 -0.45 -12.04 -5.78
C GLY A 23 0.08 -10.81 -6.51
N MET A 24 0.22 -10.89 -7.84
CA MET A 24 0.66 -9.77 -8.68
C MET A 24 -0.24 -8.53 -8.51
N ARG A 25 -1.56 -8.71 -8.47
CA ARG A 25 -2.51 -7.62 -8.29
C ARG A 25 -2.34 -6.89 -6.96
N ILE A 26 -2.12 -7.64 -5.88
CA ILE A 26 -1.93 -7.06 -4.53
C ILE A 26 -0.65 -6.24 -4.47
N TRP A 27 0.44 -6.74 -5.05
CA TRP A 27 1.71 -6.00 -5.13
C TRP A 27 1.55 -4.69 -5.89
N ILE A 28 0.85 -4.70 -7.02
CA ILE A 28 0.58 -3.48 -7.80
C ILE A 28 -0.23 -2.47 -6.96
N ILE A 29 -1.25 -2.94 -6.24
CA ILE A 29 -2.07 -2.07 -5.38
C ILE A 29 -1.20 -1.43 -4.28
N TYR A 30 -0.34 -2.21 -3.61
CA TYR A 30 0.52 -1.67 -2.56
C TYR A 30 1.57 -0.68 -3.08
N VAL A 31 2.17 -0.96 -4.24
CA VAL A 31 3.14 -0.05 -4.86
C VAL A 31 2.44 1.25 -5.28
N ALA A 32 1.26 1.16 -5.91
CA ALA A 32 0.46 2.33 -6.24
C ALA A 32 0.08 3.14 -4.99
N ALA A 33 -0.37 2.46 -3.93
CA ALA A 33 -0.70 3.05 -2.65
C ALA A 33 0.51 3.82 -2.08
N ALA A 34 1.70 3.23 -2.10
CA ALA A 34 2.94 3.85 -1.63
C ALA A 34 3.22 5.16 -2.39
N PHE A 35 3.25 5.12 -3.72
CA PHE A 35 3.51 6.34 -4.49
C PHE A 35 2.43 7.42 -4.27
N THR A 36 1.16 7.05 -4.15
CA THR A 36 0.09 8.02 -3.85
C THR A 36 0.25 8.63 -2.46
N GLU A 37 0.61 7.85 -1.43
CA GLU A 37 0.85 8.37 -0.10
C GLU A 37 2.07 9.28 -0.05
N LEU A 38 3.20 8.85 -0.63
CA LEU A 38 4.43 9.64 -0.70
C LEU A 38 4.19 10.97 -1.42
N ALA A 39 3.55 10.96 -2.59
CA ALA A 39 3.22 12.17 -3.32
C ALA A 39 2.28 13.08 -2.52
N GLY A 40 1.30 12.50 -1.84
CA GLY A 40 0.38 13.22 -0.96
C GLY A 40 1.11 13.95 0.16
N CYS A 41 1.89 13.21 0.95
CA CYS A 41 2.71 13.74 2.04
C CYS A 41 3.75 14.76 1.56
N PHE A 42 4.40 14.49 0.42
CA PHE A 42 5.39 15.39 -0.16
C PHE A 42 4.77 16.72 -0.62
N ALA A 43 3.53 16.71 -1.13
CA ALA A 43 2.83 17.95 -1.48
C ALA A 43 2.62 18.86 -0.26
N PHE A 44 2.29 18.29 0.90
CA PHE A 44 2.23 19.04 2.17
C PHE A 44 3.60 19.53 2.61
N TRP A 45 4.64 18.71 2.46
CA TRP A 45 6.02 19.12 2.74
C TRP A 45 6.42 20.34 1.90
N VAL A 46 6.19 20.28 0.59
CA VAL A 46 6.51 21.35 -0.35
C VAL A 46 5.73 22.63 -0.05
N TRP A 47 4.47 22.52 0.37
CA TRP A 47 3.67 23.68 0.78
C TRP A 47 4.18 24.30 2.09
N LEU A 48 4.27 23.51 3.16
CA LEU A 48 4.55 24.01 4.51
C LEU A 48 6.03 24.33 4.75
N ARG A 49 6.95 23.54 4.18
CA ARG A 49 8.40 23.67 4.41
C ARG A 49 9.10 24.47 3.31
N ASN A 50 8.64 24.36 2.05
CA ASN A 50 9.31 25.01 0.91
C ASN A 50 8.62 26.31 0.46
N GLY A 51 7.61 26.78 1.20
CA GLY A 51 6.92 28.05 0.93
C GLY A 51 6.18 28.09 -0.42
N ARG A 52 5.88 26.94 -1.02
CA ARG A 52 5.13 26.89 -2.29
C ARG A 52 3.66 27.25 -2.05
N SER A 53 2.94 27.54 -3.13
CA SER A 53 1.52 27.91 -3.06
C SER A 53 0.65 26.80 -2.44
N MET A 54 -0.42 27.20 -1.75
CA MET A 54 -1.44 26.29 -1.20
C MET A 54 -2.12 25.42 -2.28
N LEU A 55 -1.98 25.77 -3.56
CA LEU A 55 -2.44 24.95 -4.68
C LEU A 55 -1.88 23.51 -4.68
N TRP A 56 -0.75 23.26 -4.02
CA TRP A 56 -0.19 21.91 -3.84
C TRP A 56 -1.00 21.03 -2.89
N VAL A 57 -1.80 21.61 -2.00
CA VAL A 57 -2.61 20.85 -1.04
C VAL A 57 -3.70 20.05 -1.75
N THR A 58 -4.35 20.62 -2.76
CA THR A 58 -5.43 19.95 -3.49
C THR A 58 -5.00 18.62 -4.11
N PRO A 59 -3.93 18.54 -4.94
CA PRO A 59 -3.46 17.26 -5.43
C PRO A 59 -2.92 16.36 -4.31
N GLY A 60 -2.35 16.94 -3.23
CA GLY A 60 -1.89 16.19 -2.07
C GLY A 60 -3.00 15.42 -1.35
N VAL A 61 -4.11 16.10 -1.05
CA VAL A 61 -5.30 15.49 -0.43
C VAL A 61 -5.91 14.42 -1.33
N LEU A 62 -6.04 14.69 -2.64
CA LEU A 62 -6.56 13.71 -3.59
C LEU A 62 -5.71 12.45 -3.63
N ALA A 63 -4.38 12.59 -3.56
CA ALA A 63 -3.46 11.46 -3.51
C ALA A 63 -3.64 10.65 -2.21
N LEU A 64 -3.78 11.30 -1.05
CA LEU A 64 -4.03 10.62 0.23
C LEU A 64 -5.38 9.89 0.27
N VAL A 65 -6.43 10.48 -0.31
CA VAL A 65 -7.74 9.80 -0.43
C VAL A 65 -7.64 8.59 -1.35
N THR A 66 -6.90 8.71 -2.45
CA THR A 66 -6.66 7.60 -3.38
C THR A 66 -5.87 6.48 -2.71
N PHE A 67 -4.86 6.81 -1.92
CA PHE A 67 -4.11 5.87 -1.09
C PHE A 67 -5.04 5.07 -0.15
N ALA A 68 -5.88 5.78 0.61
CA ALA A 68 -6.81 5.15 1.53
C ALA A 68 -7.78 4.21 0.81
N TRP A 69 -8.27 4.60 -0.37
CA TRP A 69 -9.11 3.74 -1.21
C TRP A 69 -8.35 2.52 -1.72
N LEU A 70 -7.12 2.67 -2.23
CA LEU A 70 -6.33 1.54 -2.74
C LEU A 70 -6.13 0.45 -1.68
N LEU A 71 -5.88 0.81 -0.43
CA LEU A 71 -5.72 -0.17 0.65
C LEU A 71 -6.99 -0.97 0.96
N THR A 72 -8.19 -0.45 0.69
CA THR A 72 -9.44 -1.22 0.89
C THR A 72 -9.63 -2.32 -0.15
N LEU A 73 -8.90 -2.26 -1.27
CA LEU A 73 -8.94 -3.28 -2.32
C LEU A 73 -8.09 -4.52 -1.99
N VAL A 74 -7.28 -4.47 -0.93
CA VAL A 74 -6.41 -5.58 -0.53
C VAL A 74 -7.21 -6.60 0.29
N PRO A 75 -7.27 -7.89 -0.13
CA PRO A 75 -8.08 -8.91 0.52
C PRO A 75 -7.35 -9.51 1.75
N ILE A 76 -7.12 -8.70 2.78
CA ILE A 76 -6.59 -9.13 4.08
C ILE A 76 -7.66 -8.91 5.16
N GLU A 77 -7.91 -9.95 5.97
CA GLU A 77 -9.00 -9.96 6.97
C GLU A 77 -8.86 -8.87 8.04
N ALA A 78 -7.62 -8.51 8.41
CA ALA A 78 -7.34 -7.50 9.41
C ALA A 78 -6.62 -6.30 8.80
N ALA A 79 -7.28 -5.13 8.78
CA ALA A 79 -6.72 -3.88 8.25
C ALA A 79 -5.34 -3.56 8.84
N GLY A 80 -5.15 -3.73 10.16
CA GLY A 80 -3.85 -3.50 10.80
C GLY A 80 -2.71 -4.37 10.25
N ARG A 81 -2.99 -5.61 9.84
CA ARG A 81 -2.00 -6.48 9.18
C ARG A 81 -1.71 -6.03 7.76
N ALA A 82 -2.72 -5.54 7.05
CA ALA A 82 -2.54 -4.96 5.73
C ALA A 82 -1.66 -3.70 5.79
N TYR A 83 -1.83 -2.86 6.81
CA TYR A 83 -1.02 -1.66 7.04
C TYR A 83 0.42 -2.01 7.43
N ALA A 84 0.62 -3.03 8.27
CA ALA A 84 1.96 -3.50 8.63
C ALA A 84 2.72 -4.08 7.42
N ALA A 85 2.04 -4.87 6.59
CA ALA A 85 2.59 -5.39 5.34
C ALA A 85 2.97 -4.27 4.37
N TYR A 86 2.05 -3.34 4.20
CA TYR A 86 2.23 -2.14 3.40
C TYR A 86 3.40 -1.27 3.89
N GLY A 87 3.58 -1.14 5.20
CA GLY A 87 4.66 -0.34 5.80
C GLY A 87 6.05 -0.76 5.32
N GLY A 88 6.30 -2.05 5.09
CA GLY A 88 7.56 -2.51 4.50
C GLY A 88 7.78 -2.00 3.07
N ILE A 89 6.71 -1.98 2.27
CA ILE A 89 6.73 -1.46 0.88
C ILE A 89 6.91 0.05 0.89
N TYR A 90 6.22 0.75 1.80
CA TYR A 90 6.35 2.19 1.99
C TYR A 90 7.80 2.60 2.30
N VAL A 91 8.48 1.88 3.20
CA VAL A 91 9.88 2.17 3.53
C VAL A 91 10.80 2.00 2.32
N ALA A 92 10.64 0.91 1.55
CA ALA A 92 11.41 0.72 0.31
C ALA A 92 11.13 1.83 -0.72
N ALA A 93 9.85 2.19 -0.91
CA ALA A 93 9.45 3.27 -1.81
C ALA A 93 10.01 4.63 -1.35
N SER A 94 10.06 4.88 -0.04
CA SER A 94 10.61 6.11 0.54
C SER A 94 12.09 6.28 0.24
N LEU A 95 12.89 5.21 0.31
CA LEU A 95 14.31 5.30 -0.07
C LEU A 95 14.51 5.49 -1.57
N LEU A 96 13.66 4.90 -2.41
CA LEU A 96 13.68 5.16 -3.84
C LEU A 96 13.29 6.61 -4.14
N TRP A 97 12.27 7.14 -3.46
CA TRP A 97 11.85 8.53 -3.58
C TRP A 97 12.95 9.50 -3.15
N LEU A 98 13.60 9.22 -2.01
CA LEU A 98 14.75 9.96 -1.51
C LEU A 98 15.85 10.06 -2.59
N ARG A 99 16.09 8.95 -3.30
CA ARG A 99 17.08 8.91 -4.39
C ARG A 99 16.65 9.66 -5.64
N PHE A 100 15.43 9.47 -6.12
CA PHE A 100 15.01 9.93 -7.45
C PHE A 100 14.34 11.30 -7.45
N VAL A 101 13.58 11.63 -6.41
CA VAL A 101 12.85 12.90 -6.30
C VAL A 101 13.65 13.93 -5.52
N GLU A 102 14.29 13.51 -4.43
CA GLU A 102 15.09 14.42 -3.59
C GLU A 102 16.59 14.43 -3.96
N GLY A 103 17.05 13.46 -4.76
CA GLY A 103 18.44 13.40 -5.24
C GLY A 103 19.46 12.94 -4.19
N VAL A 104 19.01 12.53 -3.01
CA VAL A 104 19.86 12.12 -1.89
C VAL A 104 20.18 10.62 -2.00
N VAL A 105 21.45 10.26 -1.92
CA VAL A 105 21.86 8.84 -1.92
C VAL A 105 21.53 8.25 -0.55
N PRO A 106 20.72 7.17 -0.47
CA PRO A 106 20.47 6.47 0.79
C PRO A 106 21.79 5.97 1.37
N ASP A 107 22.02 6.27 2.65
CA ASP A 107 23.25 5.86 3.32
C ASP A 107 23.16 4.42 3.86
N ARG A 108 24.25 3.97 4.48
CA ARG A 108 24.30 2.61 5.07
C ARG A 108 23.30 2.43 6.21
N TRP A 109 22.95 3.50 6.91
CA TRP A 109 22.01 3.48 8.02
C TRP A 109 20.58 3.41 7.51
N ASP A 110 20.24 4.17 6.48
CA ASP A 110 18.96 4.10 5.76
C ASP A 110 18.67 2.68 5.28
N LEU A 111 19.66 2.05 4.64
CA LEU A 111 19.55 0.67 4.16
C LEU A 111 19.39 -0.33 5.31
N SER A 112 20.14 -0.15 6.40
CA SER A 112 20.02 -1.02 7.57
C SER A 112 18.65 -0.89 8.27
N GLY A 113 18.13 0.34 8.39
CA GLY A 113 16.81 0.61 8.94
C GLY A 113 15.72 0.04 8.07
N ALA A 114 15.82 0.19 6.75
CA ALA A 114 14.89 -0.42 5.81
C ALA A 114 14.86 -1.95 5.92
N ALA A 115 16.01 -2.59 6.04
CA ALA A 115 16.08 -4.03 6.25
C ALA A 115 15.35 -4.46 7.53
N ILE A 116 15.55 -3.74 8.64
CA ILE A 116 14.86 -4.01 9.91
C ILE A 116 13.34 -3.84 9.77
N CYS A 117 12.87 -2.76 9.13
CA CYS A 117 11.44 -2.52 8.92
C CYS A 117 10.80 -3.61 8.05
N ILE A 118 11.46 -4.03 6.97
CA ILE A 118 10.98 -5.09 6.09
C ILE A 118 10.93 -6.42 6.83
N LEU A 119 11.95 -6.75 7.63
CA LEU A 119 11.95 -7.94 8.47
C LEU A 119 10.82 -7.91 9.50
N GLY A 120 10.57 -6.77 10.15
CA GLY A 120 9.44 -6.59 11.07
C GLY A 120 8.09 -6.81 10.38
N ALA A 121 7.90 -6.25 9.19
CA ALA A 121 6.70 -6.48 8.38
C ALA A 121 6.54 -7.96 8.00
N ALA A 122 7.64 -8.63 7.63
CA ALA A 122 7.66 -10.06 7.34
C ALA A 122 7.27 -10.90 8.56
N VAL A 123 7.73 -10.55 9.76
CA VAL A 123 7.34 -11.24 11.00
C VAL A 123 5.84 -11.09 11.27
N ILE A 124 5.26 -9.90 11.07
CA ILE A 124 3.82 -9.68 11.26
C ILE A 124 2.98 -10.46 10.24
N LEU A 125 3.47 -10.56 9.00
CA LEU A 125 2.81 -11.28 7.91
C LEU A 125 2.94 -12.80 8.01
N LEU A 126 4.11 -13.31 8.39
CA LEU A 126 4.45 -14.73 8.37
C LEU A 126 4.38 -15.38 9.75
N GLY A 127 4.21 -14.59 10.81
CA GLY A 127 4.10 -15.07 12.18
C GLY A 127 3.10 -16.23 12.30
N PRO A 128 3.50 -17.38 12.88
CA PRO A 128 2.61 -18.51 13.08
C PRO A 128 1.40 -18.05 13.90
N ARG A 129 0.21 -18.26 13.36
CA ARG A 129 -1.01 -18.15 14.16
C ARG A 129 -1.30 -19.56 14.63
N ALA A 130 -1.00 -19.84 15.90
CA ALA A 130 -1.53 -21.04 16.52
C ALA A 130 -3.06 -20.98 16.35
N ALA A 131 -3.60 -21.98 15.65
CA ALA A 131 -5.03 -22.22 15.58
C ALA A 131 -5.52 -22.77 16.92
#